data_AF-A0A834CPF6-F1
#
_entry.id   AF-A0A834CPF6-F1
#
_cell.length_a   1.000
_cell.length_b   1.000
_cell.length_c   1.000
_cell.angle_alpha   90.00
_cell.angle_beta   90.00
_cell.angle_gamma   90.00
#
_symmetry.space_group_name_H-M   'P 1'
#
loop_
_entity.id
_entity.type
_entity.pdbx_description
1 polymer ?
#
loop_
_entity_poly.entity_id
_entity_poly.type
_entity_poly.pdbx_seq_one_letter_code
_entity_poly.pdbx_strand_id
1 'polypeptide(L)'
;MFFLQGLELQETSCHTVEARRVDEVFESAFERPERLGFSHGFNPHWGNALTPCAALEVRVYSDARNVLSGIIDSHENLRKLQDDFMKVLIWLLLRYCVQKHKGFLWSSQEGSGIWGMKSQSSQFAQTTCNQPPEAVMVESNISSVKFRQDSSSMTSFGDWSDEDDLFGPQPAKRTVALVTAEAHPGHTSLETGASLPGSVEMDSLFENMALSALQPLQPLGLGIGMPAVDKGLNPELFRENPHLNFSCPYSELFNLPPGWRTAPLLPSCLLSLRPLFPEEWFRFTLGRFGVAMQGQTSEDMNKALKEDEVLKELHVKVALSCLVSLGAESAFNSPSYIYRVYCGDVPWTEGLDWLSSSKELYQLTLKAFRLSFKLLFDQASLGPMESYEELFSTLEDYERDWYIGLVTEKGWHDSVLQEKPFLFSLGHDLTMGTYTGRVLSLQEQLVQVGRLNGEGVRGQWANLSWELLYATNDDEERYSIQAHPFMLRNLTVQAADPPLGYPIYSSAPLHFPCL
;
A
#
# COMPACT_ATOMS: atom_id res chain seq x y z
N MET A 1 30.26 12.98 -5.36
CA MET A 1 28.87 13.04 -5.86
C MET A 1 28.74 12.00 -6.95
N PHE A 2 27.80 11.08 -6.81
CA PHE A 2 27.47 10.07 -7.81
C PHE A 2 26.17 10.46 -8.50
N PHE A 3 26.02 9.98 -9.72
CA PHE A 3 24.87 10.20 -10.58
C PHE A 3 24.39 8.83 -11.06
N LEU A 4 23.09 8.58 -10.90
CA LEU A 4 22.41 7.37 -11.36
C LEU A 4 21.56 7.76 -12.58
N GLN A 5 21.81 7.11 -13.72
CA GLN A 5 21.04 7.38 -14.93
C GLN A 5 19.57 7.02 -14.74
N GLY A 6 18.68 7.89 -15.23
CA GLY A 6 17.24 7.71 -15.21
C GLY A 6 16.56 8.24 -13.93
N LEU A 7 17.34 8.76 -12.97
CA LEU A 7 16.82 9.45 -11.78
C LEU A 7 16.84 10.98 -11.93
N GLU A 8 17.38 11.50 -13.03
CA GLU A 8 17.34 12.92 -13.31
C GLU A 8 15.94 13.38 -13.70
N LEU A 9 15.52 14.52 -13.15
CA LEU A 9 14.25 15.12 -13.53
C LEU A 9 14.40 15.92 -14.82
N GLN A 10 13.43 15.78 -15.71
CA GLN A 10 13.43 16.39 -17.04
C GLN A 10 12.26 17.36 -17.21
N GLU A 11 12.18 18.39 -16.34
CA GLU A 11 11.06 19.36 -16.34
C GLU A 11 11.04 20.31 -17.54
N THR A 12 12.21 20.66 -18.07
CA THR A 12 12.32 21.63 -19.17
C THR A 12 13.12 21.08 -20.33
N SER A 13 12.95 21.68 -21.51
CA SER A 13 13.72 21.33 -22.72
C SER A 13 15.23 21.35 -22.48
N CYS A 14 15.72 22.22 -21.60
CA CYS A 14 17.13 22.29 -21.24
C CYS A 14 17.57 21.10 -20.36
N HIS A 15 16.72 20.63 -19.45
CA HIS A 15 16.99 19.39 -18.68
C HIS A 15 17.03 18.18 -19.62
N THR A 16 16.11 18.10 -20.59
CA THR A 16 16.13 17.02 -21.60
C THR A 16 17.41 17.03 -22.44
N VAL A 17 17.96 18.21 -22.78
CA VAL A 17 19.23 18.31 -23.51
C VAL A 17 20.40 17.80 -22.66
N GLU A 18 20.44 18.14 -21.37
CA GLU A 18 21.48 17.65 -20.46
C GLU A 18 21.34 16.15 -20.18
N ALA A 19 20.12 15.64 -20.01
CA ALA A 19 19.86 14.20 -19.85
C ALA A 19 20.26 13.41 -21.10
N ARG A 20 19.91 13.89 -22.29
CA ARG A 20 20.41 13.29 -23.55
C ARG A 20 21.95 13.25 -23.59
N ARG A 21 22.61 14.29 -23.05
CA ARG A 21 24.07 14.30 -22.98
C ARG A 21 24.62 13.26 -21.99
N VAL A 22 23.92 13.02 -20.88
CA VAL A 22 24.22 11.91 -19.96
C VAL A 22 24.11 10.57 -20.69
N ASP A 23 23.03 10.35 -21.45
CA ASP A 23 22.83 9.13 -22.22
C ASP A 23 23.96 8.89 -23.22
N GLU A 24 24.33 9.91 -24.01
CA GLU A 24 25.46 9.83 -24.96
C GLU A 24 26.77 9.41 -24.27
N VAL A 25 27.03 9.96 -23.08
CA VAL A 25 28.24 9.69 -22.30
C VAL A 25 28.27 8.23 -21.86
N PHE A 26 27.15 7.72 -21.36
CA PHE A 26 27.10 6.34 -20.91
C PHE A 26 27.02 5.33 -22.06
N GLU A 27 26.25 5.57 -23.12
CA GLU A 27 26.23 4.75 -24.34
C GLU A 27 27.65 4.58 -24.91
N SER A 28 28.42 5.69 -24.95
CA SER A 28 29.81 5.67 -25.42
C SER A 28 30.73 4.81 -24.56
N ALA A 29 30.45 4.71 -23.27
CA ALA A 29 31.29 4.00 -22.30
C ALA A 29 30.90 2.52 -22.15
N PHE A 30 29.62 2.19 -22.22
CA PHE A 30 29.10 0.86 -21.90
C PHE A 30 28.56 0.07 -23.10
N GLU A 31 28.08 0.71 -24.18
CA GLU A 31 27.42 0.01 -25.28
C GLU A 31 28.26 -0.11 -26.57
N ARG A 32 29.30 0.72 -26.74
CA ARG A 32 30.14 0.72 -27.96
C ARG A 32 31.63 0.43 -27.72
N PRO A 33 32.03 -0.81 -27.38
CA PRO A 33 33.45 -1.13 -27.30
C PRO A 33 34.13 -1.36 -28.68
N GLU A 34 33.37 -1.69 -29.74
CA GLU A 34 33.95 -2.37 -30.92
C GLU A 34 33.97 -1.61 -32.26
N ARG A 35 33.49 -0.35 -32.36
CA ARG A 35 33.39 0.33 -33.67
C ARG A 35 34.63 1.09 -34.15
N LEU A 36 35.67 1.23 -33.34
CA LEU A 36 36.96 1.74 -33.81
C LEU A 36 38.04 0.83 -33.23
N GLY A 37 38.86 0.21 -34.09
CA GLY A 37 40.01 -0.63 -33.72
C GLY A 37 41.14 0.09 -32.98
N PHE A 38 40.82 1.12 -32.20
CA PHE A 38 41.64 1.71 -31.15
C PHE A 38 41.19 1.10 -29.83
N SER A 39 41.82 0.00 -29.44
CA SER A 39 41.81 -0.40 -28.04
C SER A 39 42.51 0.70 -27.22
N HIS A 40 41.76 1.21 -26.22
CA HIS A 40 42.25 1.88 -25.00
C HIS A 40 42.63 3.37 -25.09
N GLY A 41 41.93 4.16 -24.25
CA GLY A 41 42.64 5.06 -23.34
C GLY A 41 41.99 6.42 -23.08
N PHE A 42 41.31 7.02 -24.07
CA PHE A 42 40.80 8.38 -23.93
C PHE A 42 39.27 8.38 -23.86
N ASN A 43 38.76 8.76 -22.69
CA ASN A 43 37.36 9.14 -22.55
C ASN A 43 37.08 10.26 -23.58
N PRO A 44 36.22 10.05 -24.61
CA PRO A 44 35.87 11.10 -25.60
C PRO A 44 35.20 12.30 -24.92
N HIS A 45 34.82 12.13 -23.67
CA HIS A 45 34.18 13.09 -22.79
C HIS A 45 35.05 13.47 -21.59
N TRP A 46 36.38 13.46 -21.71
CA TRP A 46 37.31 13.81 -20.62
C TRP A 46 37.06 15.20 -20.00
N GLY A 47 36.45 16.12 -20.75
CA GLY A 47 36.06 17.45 -20.28
C GLY A 47 34.62 17.55 -19.76
N ASN A 48 33.85 16.46 -19.78
CA ASN A 48 32.50 16.45 -19.20
C ASN A 48 32.60 16.40 -17.67
N ALA A 49 31.61 17.01 -17.00
CA ALA A 49 31.44 16.91 -15.57
C ALA A 49 31.11 15.48 -15.12
N LEU A 50 30.56 14.64 -15.99
CA LEU A 50 30.21 13.25 -15.71
C LEU A 50 31.27 12.27 -16.21
N THR A 51 31.75 11.41 -15.31
CA THR A 51 32.64 10.28 -15.63
C THR A 51 31.91 8.96 -15.38
N PRO A 52 31.64 8.14 -16.40
CA PRO A 52 31.10 6.79 -16.24
C PRO A 52 31.96 5.94 -15.31
N CYS A 53 31.34 5.20 -14.39
CA CYS A 53 32.05 4.42 -13.37
C CYS A 53 31.73 2.93 -13.46
N ALA A 54 30.44 2.57 -13.42
CA ALA A 54 30.00 1.18 -13.40
C ALA A 54 28.56 1.05 -13.93
N ALA A 55 28.17 -0.16 -14.33
CA ALA A 55 26.78 -0.55 -14.49
C ALA A 55 26.46 -1.55 -13.37
N LEU A 56 25.45 -1.25 -12.56
CA LEU A 56 25.06 -2.05 -11.39
C LEU A 56 23.67 -2.62 -11.61
N GLU A 57 23.52 -3.90 -11.34
CA GLU A 57 22.22 -4.54 -11.29
C GLU A 57 21.55 -4.18 -9.97
N VAL A 58 20.40 -3.51 -10.06
CA VAL A 58 19.61 -3.08 -8.90
C VAL A 58 18.19 -3.58 -9.05
N ARG A 59 17.59 -3.96 -7.92
CA ARG A 59 16.18 -4.33 -7.87
C ARG A 59 15.34 -3.08 -7.67
N VAL A 60 14.45 -2.83 -8.63
CA VAL A 60 13.58 -1.64 -8.66
C VAL A 60 12.17 -2.06 -9.04
N TYR A 61 11.18 -1.27 -8.63
CA TYR A 61 9.79 -1.50 -9.02
C TYR A 61 9.48 -0.74 -10.30
N SER A 62 8.95 -1.44 -11.31
CA SER A 62 8.22 -0.80 -12.40
C SER A 62 6.84 -0.35 -11.89
N ASP A 63 6.39 0.85 -12.23
CA ASP A 63 5.08 1.41 -11.84
C ASP A 63 4.14 1.49 -13.04
N ALA A 64 3.06 0.71 -13.02
CA ALA A 64 2.03 0.72 -14.05
C ALA A 64 0.70 1.22 -13.48
N ARG A 65 0.11 2.25 -14.10
CA ARG A 65 -1.20 2.80 -13.73
C ARG A 65 -2.20 2.55 -14.85
N ASN A 66 -3.35 1.97 -14.50
CA ASN A 66 -4.40 1.62 -15.44
C ASN A 66 -5.70 2.33 -15.08
N VAL A 67 -6.32 3.03 -16.02
CA VAL A 67 -7.65 3.62 -15.82
C VAL A 67 -8.70 2.50 -15.85
N LEU A 68 -9.60 2.48 -14.87
CA LEU A 68 -10.56 1.38 -14.65
C LEU A 68 -11.94 1.65 -15.25
N SER A 69 -12.07 2.71 -16.05
CA SER A 69 -13.32 3.05 -16.75
C SER A 69 -13.80 1.87 -17.60
N GLY A 70 -15.06 1.48 -17.41
CA GLY A 70 -15.64 0.31 -18.08
C GLY A 70 -15.32 -1.04 -17.42
N ILE A 71 -14.35 -1.11 -16.50
CA ILE A 71 -14.14 -2.28 -15.64
C ILE A 71 -15.02 -2.14 -14.40
N ILE A 72 -14.80 -1.08 -13.60
CA ILE A 72 -15.49 -0.85 -12.33
C ILE A 72 -16.93 -0.35 -12.50
N ASP A 73 -17.25 0.24 -13.66
CA ASP A 73 -18.58 0.78 -13.97
C ASP A 73 -19.54 -0.26 -14.58
N SER A 74 -19.00 -1.42 -15.01
CA SER A 74 -19.78 -2.44 -15.71
C SER A 74 -20.61 -3.26 -14.74
N HIS A 75 -21.94 -3.30 -14.95
CA HIS A 75 -22.87 -4.06 -14.12
C HIS A 75 -22.58 -5.56 -14.10
N GLU A 76 -22.01 -6.10 -15.17
CA GLU A 76 -21.59 -7.51 -15.23
C GLU A 76 -20.40 -7.77 -14.30
N ASN A 77 -19.42 -6.87 -14.31
CA ASN A 77 -18.25 -6.93 -13.43
C ASN A 77 -18.62 -6.72 -11.96
N LEU A 78 -19.60 -5.87 -11.67
CA LEU A 78 -20.12 -5.66 -10.31
C LEU A 78 -20.76 -6.93 -9.73
N ARG A 79 -21.53 -7.67 -10.56
CA ARG A 79 -22.07 -8.98 -10.17
C ARG A 79 -20.97 -10.02 -10.00
N LYS A 80 -19.98 -10.02 -10.90
CA LYS A 80 -18.84 -10.93 -10.81
C LYS A 80 -18.01 -10.69 -9.55
N LEU A 81 -17.79 -9.43 -9.17
CA LEU A 81 -17.10 -9.06 -7.94
C LEU A 81 -17.80 -9.61 -6.70
N GLN A 82 -19.14 -9.62 -6.67
CA GLN A 82 -19.92 -10.20 -5.58
C GLN A 82 -19.72 -11.73 -5.48
N ASP A 83 -19.77 -12.43 -6.61
CA ASP A 83 -19.56 -13.88 -6.68
C ASP A 83 -18.11 -14.26 -6.29
N ASP A 84 -17.13 -13.54 -6.84
CA ASP A 84 -15.72 -13.74 -6.52
C ASP A 84 -15.40 -13.34 -5.08
N PHE A 85 -16.07 -12.34 -4.51
CA PHE A 85 -15.99 -12.03 -3.07
C PHE A 85 -16.39 -13.21 -2.21
N MET A 86 -17.52 -13.87 -2.52
CA MET A 86 -17.95 -15.04 -1.76
C MET A 86 -16.94 -16.19 -1.84
N LYS A 87 -16.40 -16.48 -3.02
CA LYS A 87 -15.39 -17.54 -3.20
C LYS A 87 -14.11 -17.24 -2.42
N VAL A 88 -13.60 -16.02 -2.54
CA VAL A 88 -12.36 -15.59 -1.87
C VAL A 88 -12.54 -15.54 -0.34
N LEU A 89 -13.68 -15.06 0.14
CA LEU A 89 -13.99 -15.04 1.57
C LEU A 89 -14.01 -16.45 2.15
N ILE A 90 -14.69 -17.39 1.49
CA ILE A 90 -14.71 -18.80 1.89
C ILE A 90 -13.30 -19.37 1.96
N TRP A 91 -12.48 -19.10 0.94
CA TRP A 91 -11.11 -19.57 0.89
C TRP A 91 -10.26 -19.01 2.05
N LEU A 92 -10.39 -17.72 2.36
CA LEU A 92 -9.71 -17.07 3.48
C LEU A 92 -10.18 -17.58 4.84
N LEU A 93 -11.49 -17.84 5.02
CA LEU A 93 -12.03 -18.41 6.26
C LEU A 93 -11.48 -19.81 6.51
N LEU A 94 -11.47 -20.67 5.48
CA LEU A 94 -10.90 -22.02 5.58
C LEU A 94 -9.38 -21.99 5.83
N ARG A 95 -8.66 -21.09 5.14
CA ARG A 95 -7.22 -20.86 5.36
C ARG A 95 -6.93 -20.36 6.77
N TYR A 96 -7.75 -19.46 7.31
CA TYR A 96 -7.63 -18.97 8.68
C TYR A 96 -7.74 -20.11 9.68
N CYS A 97 -8.73 -21.01 9.53
CA CYS A 97 -8.89 -22.17 10.40
C CYS A 97 -7.62 -23.05 10.39
N VAL A 98 -7.08 -23.33 9.21
CA VAL A 98 -5.82 -24.06 9.04
C VAL A 98 -4.63 -23.38 9.74
N GLN A 99 -4.47 -22.07 9.54
CA GLN A 99 -3.37 -21.31 10.12
C GLN A 99 -3.45 -21.24 11.65
N LYS A 100 -4.66 -21.06 12.19
CA LYS A 100 -4.92 -21.03 13.64
C LYS A 100 -4.52 -22.36 14.29
N HIS A 101 -4.86 -23.49 13.67
CA HIS A 101 -4.47 -24.81 14.18
C HIS A 101 -2.97 -25.08 14.08
N LYS A 102 -2.30 -24.65 12.99
CA LYS A 102 -0.84 -24.73 12.87
C LYS A 102 -0.12 -23.88 13.92
N GLY A 103 -0.59 -22.66 14.16
CA GLY A 103 -0.06 -21.76 15.19
C GLY A 103 -0.24 -22.32 16.61
N PHE A 104 -1.36 -23.00 16.87
CA PHE A 104 -1.61 -23.69 18.15
C PHE A 104 -0.71 -24.92 18.35
N LEU A 105 -0.35 -25.62 17.27
CA LEU A 105 0.55 -26.78 17.35
C LEU A 105 1.97 -26.37 17.76
N TRP A 106 2.44 -25.18 17.35
CA TRP A 106 3.73 -24.64 17.79
C TRP A 106 3.68 -24.06 19.21
N SER A 107 2.59 -23.40 19.62
CA SER A 107 2.48 -22.85 20.99
C SER A 107 2.28 -23.92 22.07
N SER A 108 1.71 -25.08 21.72
CA SER A 108 1.55 -26.21 22.65
C SER A 108 2.84 -27.03 22.85
N GLN A 109 3.86 -26.83 21.99
CA GLN A 109 5.18 -27.47 22.12
C GLN A 109 6.21 -26.63 22.90
N GLU A 110 5.96 -25.36 23.16
CA GLU A 110 6.78 -24.51 24.05
C GLU A 110 6.23 -24.53 25.48
N GLY A 111 6.39 -25.68 26.13
CA GLY A 111 5.95 -25.92 27.50
C GLY A 111 6.78 -26.97 28.23
N SER A 112 8.09 -27.04 27.97
CA SER A 112 9.13 -27.64 28.85
C SER A 112 10.45 -27.71 28.07
N GLY A 113 11.45 -26.89 28.41
CA GLY A 113 12.79 -27.04 27.85
C GLY A 113 13.60 -25.76 27.76
N ILE A 114 14.49 -25.60 28.73
CA ILE A 114 15.54 -24.58 28.81
C ILE A 114 16.56 -24.75 27.64
N TRP A 115 16.97 -23.61 27.07
CA TRP A 115 18.24 -23.31 26.37
C TRP A 115 18.55 -24.00 25.03
N GLY A 116 18.36 -23.22 23.96
CA GLY A 116 19.31 -22.88 22.88
C GLY A 116 20.08 -23.96 22.12
N MET A 117 20.12 -23.79 20.79
CA MET A 117 21.21 -24.20 19.89
C MET A 117 21.09 -23.39 18.60
N LYS A 118 22.11 -22.60 18.24
CA LYS A 118 23.23 -23.00 17.39
C LYS A 118 22.79 -23.42 15.98
N SER A 119 22.99 -22.50 15.06
CA SER A 119 23.10 -22.71 13.63
C SER A 119 24.27 -23.65 13.33
N GLN A 120 24.05 -24.66 12.49
CA GLN A 120 25.12 -25.43 11.86
C GLN A 120 25.06 -25.29 10.34
N SER A 121 26.12 -24.70 9.83
CA SER A 121 26.56 -24.67 8.43
C SER A 121 27.01 -26.06 7.95
N SER A 122 26.77 -26.36 6.69
CA SER A 122 27.44 -27.44 5.95
C SER A 122 28.79 -26.97 5.38
N GLN A 123 29.81 -27.80 5.59
CA GLN A 123 31.19 -27.66 5.09
C GLN A 123 31.38 -28.43 3.76
N PHE A 124 32.27 -27.95 2.90
CA PHE A 124 33.35 -28.66 2.15
C PHE A 124 34.04 -27.59 1.27
N ALA A 125 35.35 -27.46 1.10
CA ALA A 125 36.51 -28.30 1.40
C ALA A 125 37.78 -27.43 1.64
N GLN A 126 38.73 -27.97 2.41
CA GLN A 126 40.02 -27.37 2.78
C GLN A 126 41.09 -27.48 1.69
N THR A 127 42.02 -26.51 1.66
CA THR A 127 43.45 -26.78 1.42
C THR A 127 44.31 -25.91 2.33
N THR A 128 45.35 -26.56 2.86
CA THR A 128 46.29 -26.23 3.96
C THR A 128 47.28 -25.09 3.70
N CYS A 129 47.61 -24.28 4.74
CA CYS A 129 49.00 -24.07 5.20
C CYS A 129 49.08 -23.28 6.54
N ASN A 130 49.68 -23.93 7.55
CA ASN A 130 50.49 -23.51 8.72
C ASN A 130 50.44 -22.10 9.34
N GLN A 131 50.33 -22.13 10.68
CA GLN A 131 50.49 -21.12 11.75
C GLN A 131 51.94 -20.54 11.89
N PRO A 132 52.22 -19.43 12.64
CA PRO A 132 51.95 -19.24 14.09
C PRO A 132 51.53 -17.81 14.56
N PRO A 133 51.19 -17.64 15.87
CA PRO A 133 50.39 -16.53 16.39
C PRO A 133 51.21 -15.46 17.10
N GLU A 134 50.66 -14.24 17.21
CA GLU A 134 51.10 -13.29 18.21
C GLU A 134 49.90 -12.55 18.80
N ALA A 135 49.82 -12.62 20.13
CA ALA A 135 48.76 -12.09 20.97
C ALA A 135 49.14 -10.68 21.42
N VAL A 136 48.18 -9.73 21.40
CA VAL A 136 48.22 -8.55 22.27
C VAL A 136 46.82 -8.27 22.78
N MET A 137 46.65 -8.47 24.08
CA MET A 137 45.56 -7.92 24.89
C MET A 137 45.85 -6.44 25.17
N VAL A 138 44.85 -5.57 25.07
CA VAL A 138 44.76 -4.37 25.90
C VAL A 138 43.31 -4.17 26.32
N GLU A 139 43.04 -4.43 27.59
CA GLU A 139 41.90 -3.90 28.34
C GLU A 139 42.13 -2.41 28.62
N SER A 140 41.05 -1.62 28.58
CA SER A 140 40.89 -0.51 29.51
C SER A 140 39.41 -0.18 29.71
N ASN A 141 39.03 -0.25 30.98
CA ASN A 141 37.71 -0.04 31.56
C ASN A 141 37.49 1.42 32.00
N ILE A 142 36.20 1.80 32.09
CA ILE A 142 35.58 2.87 32.93
C ILE A 142 35.70 4.31 32.37
N SER A 143 34.62 5.08 32.15
CA SER A 143 33.55 5.39 33.10
C SER A 143 32.23 5.88 32.45
N SER A 144 31.16 5.64 33.21
CA SER A 144 29.77 6.04 33.04
C SER A 144 29.51 7.54 33.16
N VAL A 145 28.69 8.09 32.25
CA VAL A 145 27.87 9.28 32.52
C VAL A 145 26.47 9.05 31.96
N LYS A 146 25.48 9.04 32.87
CA LYS A 146 24.04 9.10 32.57
C LYS A 146 23.70 10.49 32.03
N PHE A 147 22.94 10.61 30.94
CA PHE A 147 21.78 11.52 30.83
C PHE A 147 20.97 11.28 29.54
N ARG A 148 19.64 11.21 29.74
CA ARG A 148 18.51 11.47 28.84
C ARG A 148 18.25 10.53 27.64
N GLN A 149 17.23 9.69 27.86
CA GLN A 149 16.29 9.22 26.84
C GLN A 149 15.66 10.43 26.14
N ASP A 150 15.98 10.62 24.86
CA ASP A 150 15.10 11.27 23.90
C ASP A 150 15.01 10.33 22.70
N SER A 151 13.86 9.67 22.61
CA SER A 151 13.44 8.86 21.48
C SER A 151 13.03 9.79 20.34
N SER A 152 13.93 10.02 19.37
CA SER A 152 13.61 10.70 18.11
C SER A 152 13.37 9.65 17.03
N SER A 153 12.10 9.34 16.77
CA SER A 153 11.62 8.63 15.59
C SER A 153 11.95 9.46 14.34
N MET A 154 12.93 9.04 13.56
CA MET A 154 13.22 9.64 12.26
C MET A 154 12.32 9.00 11.20
N THR A 155 11.20 9.63 10.91
CA THR A 155 10.39 9.36 9.71
C THR A 155 9.98 10.71 9.13
N SER A 156 10.74 11.18 8.16
CA SER A 156 10.35 12.30 7.30
C SER A 156 10.50 11.82 5.86
N PHE A 157 9.55 11.00 5.42
CA PHE A 157 9.25 10.83 4.01
C PHE A 157 7.92 11.55 3.79
N GLY A 158 7.95 12.51 2.87
CA GLY A 158 6.86 13.43 2.59
C GLY A 158 5.55 12.71 2.29
N ASP A 159 4.49 13.40 2.68
CA ASP A 159 3.09 13.11 2.43
C ASP A 159 2.87 12.99 0.91
N TRP A 160 2.68 11.77 0.41
CA TRP A 160 2.21 11.54 -0.96
C TRP A 160 0.69 11.42 -0.89
N SER A 161 0.02 12.56 -0.70
CA SER A 161 -1.40 12.70 -1.02
C SER A 161 -1.54 12.96 -2.52
N ASP A 162 -2.70 12.59 -3.09
CA ASP A 162 -3.04 12.66 -4.53
C ASP A 162 -3.12 14.11 -5.10
N GLU A 163 -2.39 15.07 -4.53
CA GLU A 163 -2.37 16.48 -4.95
C GLU A 163 -1.12 16.86 -5.77
N ASP A 164 -0.09 16.01 -5.85
CA ASP A 164 1.06 16.23 -6.73
C ASP A 164 0.83 15.60 -8.11
N ASP A 165 -0.16 16.17 -8.81
CA ASP A 165 -0.36 15.95 -10.24
C ASP A 165 0.77 16.67 -11.00
N LEU A 166 1.92 16.00 -11.12
CA LEU A 166 3.15 16.50 -11.78
C LEU A 166 2.98 16.77 -13.29
N PHE A 167 1.76 16.67 -13.84
CA PHE A 167 1.44 16.84 -15.27
C PHE A 167 0.12 17.59 -15.57
N GLY A 168 -0.19 18.67 -14.84
CA GLY A 168 -1.27 19.63 -15.20
C GLY A 168 -0.75 21.06 -15.46
N PRO A 169 -1.43 21.89 -16.31
CA PRO A 169 -1.03 23.27 -16.52
C PRO A 169 -1.24 24.11 -15.24
N GLN A 170 -0.21 24.85 -14.83
CA GLN A 170 -0.21 25.65 -13.60
C GLN A 170 -1.33 26.71 -13.55
N PRO A 171 -1.98 26.94 -12.40
CA PRO A 171 -2.81 28.13 -12.20
C PRO A 171 -1.94 29.39 -12.06
N ALA A 172 -2.43 30.51 -12.59
CA ALA A 172 -1.73 31.79 -12.60
C ALA A 172 -1.36 32.28 -11.18
N LYS A 173 -0.07 32.58 -10.97
CA LYS A 173 0.44 33.24 -9.75
C LYS A 173 -0.29 34.57 -9.51
N ARG A 174 -0.92 34.73 -8.34
CA ARG A 174 -1.45 36.03 -7.88
C ARG A 174 -0.32 36.87 -7.29
N THR A 175 -0.09 38.05 -7.87
CA THR A 175 0.81 39.09 -7.39
C THR A 175 0.39 39.57 -5.99
N VAL A 176 1.32 39.52 -5.03
CA VAL A 176 1.11 40.06 -3.68
C VAL A 176 1.38 41.57 -3.71
N ALA A 177 0.35 42.37 -3.47
CA ALA A 177 0.49 43.81 -3.27
C ALA A 177 0.86 44.11 -1.81
N LEU A 178 2.00 44.78 -1.62
CA LEU A 178 2.49 45.30 -0.35
C LEU A 178 1.60 46.46 0.11
N VAL A 179 0.92 46.35 1.26
CA VAL A 179 0.22 47.48 1.89
C VAL A 179 0.99 47.95 3.12
N THR A 180 1.47 49.18 3.03
CA THR A 180 2.12 50.00 4.04
C THR A 180 1.19 50.29 5.22
N ALA A 181 1.73 50.18 6.44
CA ALA A 181 1.06 50.52 7.68
C ALA A 181 1.19 52.02 8.01
N GLU A 182 0.08 52.68 8.32
CA GLU A 182 0.05 53.94 9.08
C GLU A 182 -0.90 53.81 10.27
N ALA A 183 -0.41 54.26 11.43
CA ALA A 183 -1.05 54.19 12.73
C ALA A 183 -2.05 55.33 12.96
N HIS A 184 -3.05 55.14 13.84
CA HIS A 184 -3.24 55.85 15.13
C HIS A 184 -4.57 55.45 15.83
N PRO A 185 -4.71 55.63 17.16
CA PRO A 185 -5.50 54.72 18.02
C PRO A 185 -6.72 55.34 18.71
N GLY A 186 -7.63 54.48 19.21
CA GLY A 186 -8.46 54.78 20.39
C GLY A 186 -9.91 54.31 20.33
N HIS A 187 -10.25 53.21 21.01
CA HIS A 187 -11.24 53.12 22.10
C HIS A 187 -11.59 51.66 22.43
N THR A 188 -11.43 51.32 23.70
CA THR A 188 -11.70 50.04 24.39
C THR A 188 -13.13 49.97 24.94
N SER A 189 -13.81 48.81 24.81
CA SER A 189 -14.52 48.14 25.94
C SER A 189 -15.07 46.74 25.61
N LEU A 190 -14.55 45.76 26.38
CA LEU A 190 -15.07 44.49 26.93
C LEU A 190 -15.78 43.39 26.08
N GLU A 191 -15.07 42.25 26.04
CA GLU A 191 -15.48 40.85 26.34
C GLU A 191 -16.39 40.07 25.35
N THR A 192 -15.76 39.21 24.54
CA THR A 192 -15.97 37.74 24.48
C THR A 192 -14.88 37.11 23.59
N GLY A 193 -14.20 36.06 24.05
CA GLY A 193 -13.38 35.16 23.22
C GLY A 193 -11.90 35.06 23.60
N ALA A 194 -11.49 33.91 24.13
CA ALA A 194 -10.09 33.52 24.23
C ALA A 194 -9.87 32.25 23.40
N SER A 195 -9.61 32.42 22.12
CA SER A 195 -9.02 31.42 21.21
C SER A 195 -7.52 31.69 21.08
N LEU A 196 -6.74 30.61 21.08
CA LEU A 196 -5.28 30.61 21.15
C LEU A 196 -4.62 31.10 19.83
N PRO A 197 -3.45 31.76 19.88
CA PRO A 197 -2.71 32.14 18.67
C PRO A 197 -2.22 30.89 17.93
N GLY A 198 -2.57 30.76 16.65
CA GLY A 198 -2.11 29.66 15.77
C GLY A 198 -3.17 28.66 15.31
N SER A 199 -4.46 28.92 15.51
CA SER A 199 -5.54 28.09 14.95
C SER A 199 -5.97 28.59 13.57
N VAL A 200 -5.79 27.78 12.52
CA VAL A 200 -6.39 28.00 11.20
C VAL A 200 -7.67 27.17 11.13
N GLU A 201 -8.81 27.83 11.02
CA GLU A 201 -10.09 27.20 10.66
C GLU A 201 -10.08 26.94 9.14
N MET A 202 -10.40 25.72 8.71
CA MET A 202 -10.54 25.37 7.29
C MET A 202 -11.94 25.77 6.80
N ASP A 203 -11.99 26.73 5.89
CA ASP A 203 -13.19 27.03 5.11
C ASP A 203 -13.55 25.83 4.21
N SER A 204 -14.78 25.34 4.34
CA SER A 204 -15.31 24.26 3.50
C SER A 204 -15.75 24.82 2.14
N LEU A 205 -15.15 24.31 1.07
CA LEU A 205 -15.47 24.67 -0.33
C LEU A 205 -16.77 24.02 -0.84
N PHE A 206 -17.88 24.13 -0.09
CA PHE A 206 -19.20 23.66 -0.54
C PHE A 206 -20.35 24.66 -0.33
N GLU A 207 -20.05 25.94 -0.10
CA GLU A 207 -21.08 26.98 -0.18
C GLU A 207 -21.17 27.56 -1.59
N ASN A 208 -21.87 26.88 -2.49
CA ASN A 208 -22.53 27.50 -3.66
C ASN A 208 -23.55 26.52 -4.29
N MET A 209 -24.52 26.06 -3.52
CA MET A 209 -25.80 25.60 -4.07
C MET A 209 -26.92 26.33 -3.32
N ALA A 210 -27.68 27.14 -4.06
CA ALA A 210 -28.74 27.97 -3.51
C ALA A 210 -29.87 27.09 -2.94
N LEU A 211 -30.02 27.09 -1.61
CA LEU A 211 -31.08 26.41 -0.85
C LEU A 211 -32.49 27.03 -1.04
N SER A 212 -32.66 27.92 -2.01
CA SER A 212 -33.91 28.64 -2.27
C SER A 212 -34.84 27.98 -3.31
N ALA A 213 -34.51 26.79 -3.82
CA ALA A 213 -35.30 26.06 -4.83
C ALA A 213 -36.12 24.86 -4.29
N LEU A 214 -36.07 24.54 -2.99
CA LEU A 214 -36.87 23.45 -2.43
C LEU A 214 -38.19 23.98 -1.86
N GLN A 215 -39.31 23.59 -2.46
CA GLN A 215 -40.64 23.87 -1.92
C GLN A 215 -40.85 23.09 -0.60
N PRO A 216 -41.37 23.73 0.46
CA PRO A 216 -41.68 23.02 1.71
C PRO A 216 -42.91 22.11 1.51
N LEU A 217 -42.72 20.81 1.69
CA LEU A 217 -43.81 19.83 1.74
C LEU A 217 -44.72 20.13 2.95
N GLN A 218 -46.01 20.34 2.69
CA GLN A 218 -47.03 20.50 3.72
C GLN A 218 -47.33 19.16 4.41
N PRO A 219 -47.54 19.14 5.74
CA PRO A 219 -47.94 17.93 6.46
C PRO A 219 -49.43 17.65 6.25
N LEU A 220 -49.75 16.53 5.60
CA LEU A 220 -51.11 15.99 5.58
C LEU A 220 -51.43 15.34 6.93
N GLY A 221 -52.53 15.78 7.53
CA GLY A 221 -52.92 15.54 8.92
C GLY A 221 -53.42 14.14 9.27
N LEU A 222 -53.28 13.87 10.57
CA LEU A 222 -53.96 12.93 11.48
C LEU A 222 -54.81 11.77 10.93
N GLY A 223 -54.47 10.58 11.44
CA GLY A 223 -55.37 9.42 11.57
C GLY A 223 -54.99 8.50 12.74
N ILE A 224 -55.39 8.87 13.96
CA ILE A 224 -55.86 8.04 15.09
C ILE A 224 -55.17 6.68 15.37
N GLY A 225 -54.31 6.69 16.40
CA GLY A 225 -54.27 5.80 17.58
C GLY A 225 -54.53 4.29 17.49
N MET A 226 -53.51 3.50 17.86
CA MET A 226 -53.63 2.31 18.72
C MET A 226 -52.39 2.22 19.65
N PRO A 227 -52.53 1.76 20.91
CA PRO A 227 -51.42 1.73 21.86
C PRO A 227 -50.40 0.66 21.46
N ALA A 228 -49.13 1.04 21.36
CA ALA A 228 -48.03 0.10 21.23
C ALA A 228 -47.94 -0.72 22.53
N VAL A 229 -48.37 -1.97 22.47
CA VAL A 229 -48.06 -2.97 23.50
C VAL A 229 -46.59 -3.30 23.35
N ASP A 230 -45.80 -2.93 24.35
CA ASP A 230 -44.44 -3.41 24.54
C ASP A 230 -44.49 -4.93 24.76
N LYS A 231 -44.35 -5.69 23.66
CA LYS A 231 -43.94 -7.08 23.74
C LYS A 231 -42.43 -7.07 23.81
N GLY A 232 -41.90 -7.03 25.02
CA GLY A 232 -40.50 -7.30 25.28
C GLY A 232 -40.08 -8.52 24.48
N LEU A 233 -39.07 -8.34 23.62
CA LEU A 233 -38.44 -9.46 22.92
C LEU A 233 -37.94 -10.43 23.98
N ASN A 234 -38.59 -11.60 24.07
CA ASN A 234 -38.03 -12.75 24.75
C ASN A 234 -36.67 -13.08 24.10
N PRO A 235 -35.54 -13.04 24.82
CA PRO A 235 -34.25 -13.48 24.32
C PRO A 235 -34.13 -15.03 24.40
N GLU A 236 -35.21 -15.75 24.06
CA GLU A 236 -35.32 -17.21 24.23
C GLU A 236 -35.55 -17.98 22.92
N LEU A 237 -35.17 -17.41 21.78
CA LEU A 237 -35.05 -18.18 20.54
C LEU A 237 -33.58 -18.28 20.15
N PHE A 238 -33.01 -19.45 20.45
CA PHE A 238 -31.66 -19.93 20.15
C PHE A 238 -30.55 -19.54 21.13
N ARG A 239 -30.64 -20.10 22.34
CA ARG A 239 -29.44 -20.52 23.07
C ARG A 239 -28.78 -21.64 22.23
N GLU A 240 -27.79 -21.31 21.40
CA GLU A 240 -27.02 -22.32 20.65
C GLU A 240 -26.45 -23.35 21.65
N ASN A 241 -26.64 -24.64 21.37
CA ASN A 241 -25.99 -25.69 22.13
C ASN A 241 -24.47 -25.52 21.98
N PRO A 242 -23.69 -25.50 23.07
CA PRO A 242 -22.24 -25.31 23.01
C PRO A 242 -21.50 -26.46 22.29
N HIS A 243 -22.18 -27.59 22.05
CA HIS A 243 -21.67 -28.75 21.34
C HIS A 243 -22.28 -28.82 19.94
N LEU A 244 -21.49 -28.42 18.92
CA LEU A 244 -21.79 -28.75 17.53
C LEU A 244 -21.47 -30.23 17.31
N ASN A 245 -22.47 -31.00 16.87
CA ASN A 245 -22.28 -32.40 16.53
C ASN A 245 -21.85 -32.49 15.06
N PHE A 246 -20.54 -32.44 14.82
CA PHE A 246 -20.00 -32.65 13.49
C PHE A 246 -20.11 -34.13 13.08
N SER A 247 -20.38 -34.36 11.79
CA SER A 247 -20.40 -35.71 11.22
C SER A 247 -18.99 -36.28 11.09
N CYS A 248 -17.99 -35.40 10.97
CA CYS A 248 -16.58 -35.76 10.83
C CYS A 248 -15.74 -35.10 11.94
N PRO A 249 -14.85 -35.84 12.64
CA PRO A 249 -13.99 -35.25 13.67
C PRO A 249 -13.05 -34.18 13.13
N TYR A 250 -12.69 -34.24 11.85
CA TYR A 250 -11.85 -33.23 11.21
C TYR A 250 -12.58 -31.92 10.90
N SER A 251 -13.92 -31.91 10.95
CA SER A 251 -14.71 -30.67 10.82
C SER A 251 -14.43 -29.71 11.97
N GLU A 252 -14.00 -30.20 13.14
CA GLU A 252 -13.59 -29.35 14.26
C GLU A 252 -12.41 -28.44 13.90
N LEU A 253 -11.51 -28.88 13.01
CA LEU A 253 -10.37 -28.09 12.55
C LEU A 253 -10.77 -26.89 11.69
N PHE A 254 -11.96 -26.94 11.11
CA PHE A 254 -12.51 -25.89 10.25
C PHE A 254 -13.58 -25.07 10.97
N ASN A 255 -13.71 -25.22 12.29
CA ASN A 255 -14.74 -24.55 13.04
C ASN A 255 -14.43 -23.05 13.24
N LEU A 256 -15.35 -22.18 12.83
CA LEU A 256 -15.19 -20.73 12.97
C LEU A 256 -15.43 -20.27 14.42
N PRO A 257 -14.77 -19.21 14.92
CA PRO A 257 -14.99 -18.68 16.27
C PRO A 257 -16.47 -18.43 16.60
N PRO A 258 -16.93 -18.72 17.83
CA PRO A 258 -18.34 -18.60 18.21
C PRO A 258 -18.88 -17.17 18.08
N GLY A 259 -18.07 -16.16 18.38
CA GLY A 259 -18.47 -14.75 18.23
C GLY A 259 -18.73 -14.32 16.77
N TRP A 260 -18.24 -15.09 15.79
CA TRP A 260 -18.49 -14.81 14.37
C TRP A 260 -19.83 -15.43 13.91
N ARG A 261 -20.47 -16.27 14.72
CA ARG A 261 -21.69 -16.98 14.34
C ARG A 261 -22.95 -16.21 14.71
N THR A 262 -22.84 -15.15 15.51
CA THR A 262 -23.97 -14.43 16.12
C THR A 262 -24.19 -13.07 15.46
N ALA A 263 -24.22 -13.02 14.13
CA ALA A 263 -24.55 -11.79 13.42
C ALA A 263 -26.02 -11.37 13.68
N PRO A 264 -26.30 -10.08 13.93
CA PRO A 264 -27.64 -9.57 14.21
C PRO A 264 -28.45 -9.40 12.91
N LEU A 265 -28.56 -10.45 12.10
CA LEU A 265 -29.23 -10.39 10.80
C LEU A 265 -30.53 -11.19 10.81
N LEU A 266 -31.53 -10.69 10.08
CA LEU A 266 -32.83 -11.34 9.98
C LEU A 266 -32.69 -12.70 9.26
N PRO A 267 -33.14 -13.83 9.84
CA PRO A 267 -32.98 -15.15 9.22
C PRO A 267 -33.59 -15.26 7.81
N SER A 268 -34.66 -14.51 7.52
CA SER A 268 -35.27 -14.47 6.19
C SER A 268 -34.35 -13.88 5.13
N CYS A 269 -33.51 -12.90 5.49
CA CYS A 269 -32.51 -12.33 4.58
C CYS A 269 -31.44 -13.37 4.21
N LEU A 270 -30.91 -14.09 5.22
CA LEU A 270 -29.94 -15.16 4.98
C LEU A 270 -30.52 -16.30 4.12
N LEU A 271 -31.80 -16.64 4.30
CA LEU A 271 -32.47 -17.62 3.47
C LEU A 271 -32.62 -17.16 2.01
N SER A 272 -32.92 -15.88 1.77
CA SER A 272 -33.00 -15.35 0.40
C SER A 272 -31.65 -15.29 -0.32
N LEU A 273 -30.57 -15.05 0.42
CA LEU A 273 -29.21 -14.93 -0.12
C LEU A 273 -28.46 -16.27 -0.19
N ARG A 274 -29.04 -17.35 0.34
CA ARG A 274 -28.48 -18.71 0.32
C ARG A 274 -27.99 -19.17 -1.07
N PRO A 275 -28.67 -18.87 -2.20
CA PRO A 275 -28.20 -19.24 -3.52
C PRO A 275 -26.87 -18.58 -3.94
N LEU A 276 -26.45 -17.49 -3.29
CA LEU A 276 -25.18 -16.82 -3.57
C LEU A 276 -23.97 -17.57 -2.99
N PHE A 277 -24.19 -18.55 -2.10
CA PHE A 277 -23.09 -19.31 -1.53
C PHE A 277 -22.57 -20.36 -2.54
N PRO A 278 -21.29 -20.29 -2.97
CA PRO A 278 -20.75 -21.21 -3.95
C PRO A 278 -20.39 -22.55 -3.29
N GLU A 279 -21.37 -23.44 -3.17
CA GLU A 279 -21.27 -24.70 -2.43
C GLU A 279 -20.21 -25.67 -3.00
N GLU A 280 -20.14 -25.79 -4.32
CA GLU A 280 -19.14 -26.63 -4.99
C GLU A 280 -17.71 -26.13 -4.76
N TRP A 281 -17.52 -24.81 -4.79
CA TRP A 281 -16.24 -24.18 -4.46
C TRP A 281 -15.84 -24.41 -3.00
N PHE A 282 -16.79 -24.31 -2.07
CA PHE A 282 -16.56 -24.62 -0.66
C PHE A 282 -16.07 -26.06 -0.48
N ARG A 283 -16.76 -27.05 -1.07
CA ARG A 283 -16.36 -28.47 -1.01
C ARG A 283 -14.98 -28.72 -1.63
N PHE A 284 -14.71 -28.09 -2.78
CA PHE A 284 -13.42 -28.18 -3.46
C PHE A 284 -12.28 -27.65 -2.57
N THR A 285 -12.45 -26.43 -2.05
CA THR A 285 -11.46 -25.73 -1.22
C THR A 285 -11.23 -26.45 0.11
N LEU A 286 -12.31 -26.90 0.76
CA LEU A 286 -12.25 -27.71 1.98
C LEU A 286 -11.49 -29.01 1.75
N GLY A 287 -11.72 -29.66 0.60
CA GLY A 287 -10.96 -30.84 0.18
C GLY A 287 -9.46 -30.57 0.09
N ARG A 288 -9.05 -29.45 -0.54
CA ARG A 288 -7.65 -29.05 -0.69
C ARG A 288 -6.97 -28.80 0.66
N PHE A 289 -7.58 -28.01 1.52
CA PHE A 289 -7.04 -27.72 2.85
C PHE A 289 -7.05 -28.96 3.78
N GLY A 290 -8.07 -29.82 3.65
CA GLY A 290 -8.16 -31.08 4.40
C GLY A 290 -6.99 -32.02 4.11
N VAL A 291 -6.61 -32.19 2.83
CA VAL A 291 -5.45 -33.01 2.43
C VAL A 291 -4.14 -32.40 2.96
N ALA A 292 -3.97 -31.08 2.82
CA ALA A 292 -2.75 -30.38 3.23
C ALA A 292 -2.45 -30.47 4.73
N MET A 293 -3.46 -30.67 5.58
CA MET A 293 -3.27 -30.83 7.03
C MET A 293 -2.85 -32.22 7.47
N GLN A 294 -3.12 -33.25 6.67
CA GLN A 294 -3.06 -34.64 7.16
C GLN A 294 -2.06 -35.53 6.42
N GLY A 295 -1.52 -35.10 5.28
CA GLY A 295 -0.45 -35.81 4.54
C GLY A 295 -0.86 -37.17 3.92
N GLN A 296 -1.76 -37.94 4.57
CA GLN A 296 -2.33 -39.21 4.11
C GLN A 296 -3.79 -39.33 4.59
N THR A 297 -4.73 -38.69 3.88
CA THR A 297 -6.16 -38.89 4.12
C THR A 297 -6.66 -40.15 3.41
N SER A 298 -7.41 -41.01 4.10
CA SER A 298 -8.28 -41.99 3.45
C SER A 298 -9.36 -41.25 2.65
N GLU A 299 -9.62 -41.67 1.40
CA GLU A 299 -10.61 -41.03 0.51
C GLU A 299 -11.99 -40.90 1.17
N ASP A 300 -12.36 -41.87 2.01
CA ASP A 300 -13.61 -41.89 2.76
C ASP A 300 -13.72 -40.74 3.78
N MET A 301 -12.62 -40.35 4.43
CA MET A 301 -12.60 -39.26 5.40
C MET A 301 -12.72 -37.89 4.71
N ASN A 302 -12.07 -37.73 3.55
CA ASN A 302 -12.18 -36.50 2.77
C ASN A 302 -13.61 -36.31 2.24
N LYS A 303 -14.25 -37.41 1.83
CA LYS A 303 -15.66 -37.42 1.44
C LYS A 303 -16.57 -37.04 2.62
N ALA A 304 -16.37 -37.65 3.80
CA ALA A 304 -17.14 -37.35 5.00
C ALA A 304 -17.00 -35.89 5.45
N LEU A 305 -15.82 -35.28 5.30
CA LEU A 305 -15.58 -33.87 5.59
C LEU A 305 -16.35 -32.94 4.64
N LYS A 306 -16.39 -33.27 3.34
CA LYS A 306 -17.11 -32.49 2.31
C LYS A 306 -18.63 -32.58 2.42
N GLU A 307 -19.13 -33.66 3.02
CA GLU A 307 -20.56 -33.93 3.22
C GLU A 307 -21.06 -33.47 4.61
N ASP A 308 -20.22 -32.81 5.41
CA ASP A 308 -20.61 -32.28 6.73
C ASP A 308 -21.50 -31.03 6.58
N GLU A 309 -22.81 -31.27 6.65
CA GLU A 309 -23.82 -30.22 6.55
C GLU A 309 -23.74 -29.19 7.68
N VAL A 310 -23.36 -29.58 8.91
CA VAL A 310 -23.25 -28.65 10.04
C VAL A 310 -22.13 -27.65 9.81
N LEU A 311 -20.98 -28.14 9.33
CA LEU A 311 -19.84 -27.30 8.99
C LEU A 311 -20.18 -26.34 7.84
N LYS A 312 -20.89 -26.84 6.83
CA LYS A 312 -21.35 -26.02 5.69
C LYS A 312 -22.29 -24.91 6.14
N GLU A 313 -23.34 -25.22 6.90
CA GLU A 313 -24.31 -24.21 7.38
C GLU A 313 -23.64 -23.12 8.21
N LEU A 314 -22.64 -23.48 9.01
CA LEU A 314 -21.84 -22.53 9.78
C LEU A 314 -21.09 -21.55 8.88
N HIS A 315 -20.43 -22.03 7.83
CA HIS A 315 -19.72 -21.18 6.86
C HIS A 315 -20.68 -20.34 6.02
N VAL A 316 -21.81 -20.90 5.60
CA VAL A 316 -22.88 -20.17 4.90
C VAL A 316 -23.33 -18.97 5.73
N LYS A 317 -23.64 -19.20 7.01
CA LYS A 317 -24.10 -18.15 7.94
C LYS A 317 -23.08 -17.03 8.05
N VAL A 318 -21.80 -17.35 8.32
CA VAL A 318 -20.76 -16.33 8.51
C VAL A 318 -20.45 -15.59 7.21
N ALA A 319 -20.29 -16.31 6.09
CA ALA A 319 -19.95 -15.69 4.81
C ALA A 319 -21.05 -14.75 4.30
N LEU A 320 -22.32 -15.18 4.35
CA LEU A 320 -23.44 -14.33 3.98
C LEU A 320 -23.61 -13.14 4.94
N SER A 321 -23.32 -13.33 6.24
CA SER A 321 -23.36 -12.21 7.19
C SER A 321 -22.31 -11.15 6.87
N CYS A 322 -21.12 -11.55 6.44
CA CYS A 322 -20.10 -10.61 5.97
C CYS A 322 -20.53 -9.89 4.69
N LEU A 323 -21.13 -10.60 3.72
CA LEU A 323 -21.64 -10.02 2.48
C LEU A 323 -22.70 -8.93 2.76
N VAL A 324 -23.66 -9.23 3.63
CA VAL A 324 -24.70 -8.29 4.07
C VAL A 324 -24.09 -7.09 4.79
N SER A 325 -23.11 -7.33 5.67
CA SER A 325 -22.44 -6.26 6.43
C SER A 325 -21.67 -5.29 5.53
N LEU A 326 -21.19 -5.75 4.37
CA LEU A 326 -20.60 -4.91 3.32
C LEU A 326 -21.64 -4.30 2.36
N GLY A 327 -22.94 -4.41 2.65
CA GLY A 327 -24.02 -3.87 1.81
C GLY A 327 -24.10 -4.47 0.41
N ALA A 328 -23.55 -5.66 0.22
CA ALA A 328 -23.40 -6.30 -1.08
C ALA A 328 -24.49 -7.36 -1.34
N GLU A 329 -25.73 -7.14 -0.90
CA GLU A 329 -26.84 -8.09 -1.10
C GLU A 329 -27.30 -8.14 -2.57
N SER A 330 -27.39 -6.98 -3.21
CA SER A 330 -27.85 -6.80 -4.61
C SER A 330 -26.70 -6.41 -5.54
N ALA A 331 -25.50 -6.94 -5.29
CA ALA A 331 -24.21 -6.50 -5.84
C ALA A 331 -23.82 -5.06 -5.45
N PHE A 332 -22.54 -4.73 -5.65
CA PHE A 332 -22.03 -3.37 -5.41
C PHE A 332 -22.68 -2.39 -6.38
N ASN A 333 -23.13 -1.25 -5.86
CA ASN A 333 -24.03 -0.34 -6.58
C ASN A 333 -23.33 0.80 -7.33
N SER A 334 -22.05 1.06 -7.05
CA SER A 334 -21.28 2.11 -7.70
C SER A 334 -19.76 1.92 -7.55
N PRO A 335 -18.96 2.49 -8.48
CA PRO A 335 -17.51 2.56 -8.34
C PRO A 335 -17.05 3.23 -7.05
N SER A 336 -17.73 4.31 -6.65
CA SER A 336 -17.44 5.02 -5.39
C SER A 336 -17.65 4.12 -4.18
N TYR A 337 -18.71 3.32 -4.17
CA TYR A 337 -18.94 2.34 -3.11
C TYR A 337 -17.79 1.31 -3.03
N ILE A 338 -17.37 0.76 -4.18
CA ILE A 338 -16.26 -0.20 -4.24
C ILE A 338 -14.97 0.42 -3.71
N TYR A 339 -14.66 1.64 -4.15
CA TYR A 339 -13.47 2.36 -3.71
C TYR A 339 -13.47 2.55 -2.18
N ARG A 340 -14.58 3.02 -1.63
CA ARG A 340 -14.74 3.23 -0.18
C ARG A 340 -14.56 1.92 0.60
N VAL A 341 -15.18 0.83 0.17
CA VAL A 341 -14.99 -0.49 0.79
C VAL A 341 -13.54 -0.95 0.67
N TYR A 342 -12.88 -0.75 -0.47
CA TYR A 342 -11.45 -1.08 -0.66
C TYR A 342 -10.55 -0.34 0.35
N CYS A 343 -10.85 0.95 0.57
CA CYS A 343 -10.19 1.80 1.55
C CYS A 343 -10.50 1.44 3.01
N GLY A 344 -11.46 0.54 3.26
CA GLY A 344 -11.95 0.23 4.61
C GLY A 344 -12.96 1.24 5.16
N ASP A 345 -13.39 2.22 4.36
CA ASP A 345 -14.47 3.14 4.71
C ASP A 345 -15.83 2.55 4.31
N VAL A 346 -16.22 1.45 4.98
CA VAL A 346 -17.44 0.73 4.66
C VAL A 346 -18.67 1.57 5.04
N PRO A 347 -19.61 1.85 4.13
CA PRO A 347 -20.84 2.56 4.46
C PRO A 347 -21.67 1.81 5.51
N TRP A 348 -22.35 2.54 6.39
CA TRP A 348 -23.08 1.93 7.50
C TRP A 348 -24.19 0.97 7.03
N THR A 349 -24.21 -0.22 7.63
CA THR A 349 -25.25 -1.25 7.50
C THR A 349 -25.58 -1.82 8.88
N GLU A 350 -26.73 -2.49 9.03
CA GLU A 350 -27.12 -3.11 10.30
C GLU A 350 -26.11 -4.16 10.80
N GLY A 351 -25.41 -4.84 9.88
CA GLY A 351 -24.38 -5.83 10.20
C GLY A 351 -22.98 -5.25 10.45
N LEU A 352 -22.73 -3.98 10.11
CA LEU A 352 -21.39 -3.41 10.16
C LEU A 352 -20.82 -3.34 11.58
N ASP A 353 -21.66 -3.04 12.57
CA ASP A 353 -21.24 -2.97 13.98
C ASP A 353 -20.80 -4.34 14.49
N TRP A 354 -21.51 -5.40 14.09
CA TRP A 354 -21.13 -6.78 14.39
C TRP A 354 -19.81 -7.16 13.71
N LEU A 355 -19.66 -6.85 12.42
CA LEU A 355 -18.43 -7.15 11.67
C LEU A 355 -17.23 -6.42 12.30
N SER A 356 -17.40 -5.14 12.64
CA SER A 356 -16.37 -4.27 13.21
C SER A 356 -16.03 -4.62 14.66
N SER A 357 -16.94 -5.30 15.38
CA SER A 357 -16.69 -5.78 16.74
C SER A 357 -15.57 -6.84 16.79
N SER A 358 -15.33 -7.55 15.69
CA SER A 358 -14.24 -8.52 15.55
C SER A 358 -13.19 -7.99 14.58
N LYS A 359 -12.09 -7.43 15.11
CA LYS A 359 -10.97 -6.94 14.29
C LYS A 359 -10.47 -8.00 13.31
N GLU A 360 -10.38 -9.25 13.74
CA GLU A 360 -9.90 -10.36 12.91
C GLU A 360 -10.83 -10.65 11.74
N LEU A 361 -12.15 -10.75 12.00
CA LEU A 361 -13.13 -11.01 10.96
C LEU A 361 -13.22 -9.82 9.99
N TYR A 362 -13.27 -8.60 10.50
CA TYR A 362 -13.27 -7.39 9.68
C TYR A 362 -12.06 -7.34 8.74
N GLN A 363 -10.85 -7.64 9.24
CA GLN A 363 -9.64 -7.66 8.41
C GLN A 363 -9.65 -8.80 7.38
N LEU A 364 -10.16 -9.98 7.71
CA LEU A 364 -10.35 -11.07 6.74
C LEU A 364 -11.36 -10.71 5.66
N THR A 365 -12.47 -10.07 6.03
CA THR A 365 -13.52 -9.61 5.11
C THR A 365 -13.01 -8.51 4.18
N LEU A 366 -12.29 -7.52 4.73
CA LEU A 366 -11.67 -6.45 3.92
C LEU A 366 -10.60 -7.01 2.98
N LYS A 367 -9.76 -7.94 3.48
CA LYS A 367 -8.78 -8.64 2.66
C LYS A 367 -9.45 -9.44 1.55
N ALA A 368 -10.54 -10.15 1.84
CA ALA A 368 -11.31 -10.88 0.83
C ALA A 368 -11.79 -9.94 -0.26
N PHE A 369 -12.36 -8.80 0.11
CA PHE A 369 -12.81 -7.78 -0.84
C PHE A 369 -11.67 -7.26 -1.72
N ARG A 370 -10.51 -6.93 -1.13
CA ARG A 370 -9.34 -6.45 -1.88
C ARG A 370 -8.79 -7.50 -2.86
N LEU A 371 -8.69 -8.75 -2.43
CA LEU A 371 -8.28 -9.88 -3.28
C LEU A 371 -9.27 -10.11 -4.42
N SER A 372 -10.58 -10.04 -4.14
CA SER A 372 -11.61 -10.18 -5.18
C SER A 372 -11.61 -9.02 -6.17
N PHE A 373 -11.31 -7.81 -5.72
CA PHE A 373 -11.12 -6.68 -6.63
C PHE A 373 -9.89 -6.86 -7.51
N LYS A 374 -8.77 -7.36 -6.96
CA LYS A 374 -7.60 -7.72 -7.76
C LYS A 374 -7.90 -8.83 -8.76
N LEU A 375 -8.68 -9.83 -8.35
CA LEU A 375 -9.13 -10.89 -9.25
C LEU A 375 -10.00 -10.34 -10.39
N LEU A 376 -10.92 -9.41 -10.10
CA LEU A 376 -11.71 -8.73 -11.12
C LEU A 376 -10.82 -7.98 -12.12
N PHE A 377 -9.82 -7.25 -11.60
CA PHE A 377 -8.84 -6.52 -12.42
C PHE A 377 -8.06 -7.46 -13.35
N ASP A 378 -7.58 -8.59 -12.82
CA ASP A 378 -6.85 -9.58 -13.61
C ASP A 378 -7.75 -10.25 -14.63
N GLN A 379 -8.98 -10.62 -14.27
CA GLN A 379 -9.91 -11.25 -15.19
C GLN A 379 -10.37 -10.32 -16.32
N ALA A 380 -10.44 -9.01 -16.05
CA ALA A 380 -10.72 -8.02 -17.09
C ALA A 380 -9.57 -7.92 -18.11
N SER A 381 -8.33 -8.22 -17.68
CA SER A 381 -7.13 -8.12 -18.52
C SER A 381 -6.76 -9.44 -19.20
N LEU A 382 -6.89 -10.56 -18.49
CA LEU A 382 -6.40 -11.89 -18.88
C LEU A 382 -7.54 -12.84 -19.30
N GLY A 383 -8.79 -12.51 -18.98
CA GLY A 383 -9.96 -13.36 -19.21
C GLY A 383 -10.49 -14.02 -17.94
N PRO A 384 -11.70 -14.63 -17.99
CA PRO A 384 -12.29 -15.29 -16.83
C PRO A 384 -11.51 -16.54 -16.42
N MET A 385 -11.58 -16.91 -15.14
CA MET A 385 -11.03 -18.18 -14.65
C MET A 385 -11.74 -19.36 -15.31
N GLU A 386 -10.97 -20.31 -15.83
CA GLU A 386 -11.46 -21.50 -16.53
C GLU A 386 -11.82 -22.62 -15.56
N SER A 387 -11.20 -22.66 -14.38
CA SER A 387 -11.40 -23.75 -13.41
C SER A 387 -11.23 -23.33 -11.95
N TYR A 388 -11.73 -24.17 -11.03
CA TYR A 388 -11.48 -24.03 -9.60
C TYR A 388 -10.00 -24.20 -9.24
N GLU A 389 -9.25 -24.99 -10.00
CA GLU A 389 -7.82 -25.16 -9.76
C GLU A 389 -7.04 -23.86 -10.02
N GLU A 390 -7.35 -23.21 -11.14
CA GLU A 390 -6.76 -21.94 -11.53
C GLU A 390 -7.08 -20.86 -10.48
N LEU A 391 -8.34 -20.77 -10.04
CA LEU A 391 -8.73 -19.84 -8.99
C LEU A 391 -7.97 -20.11 -7.68
N PHE A 392 -7.85 -21.37 -7.27
CA PHE A 392 -7.15 -21.73 -6.03
C PHE A 392 -5.66 -21.36 -6.11
N SER A 393 -4.98 -21.71 -7.21
CA SER A 393 -3.59 -21.36 -7.45
C SER A 393 -3.39 -19.84 -7.46
N THR A 394 -4.27 -19.10 -8.13
CA THR A 394 -4.22 -17.63 -8.19
C THR A 394 -4.31 -17.01 -6.79
N LEU A 395 -5.19 -17.53 -5.92
CA LEU A 395 -5.30 -17.04 -4.55
C LEU A 395 -4.08 -17.39 -3.68
N GLU A 396 -3.45 -18.55 -3.91
CA GLU A 396 -2.17 -18.89 -3.27
C GLU A 396 -1.05 -17.96 -3.72
N ASP A 397 -0.99 -17.63 -5.01
CA ASP A 397 0.00 -16.71 -5.58
C ASP A 397 -0.21 -15.28 -5.06
N TYR A 398 -1.45 -14.81 -4.93
CA TYR A 398 -1.74 -13.52 -4.28
C TYR A 398 -1.24 -13.48 -2.83
N GLU A 399 -1.47 -14.51 -2.03
CA GLU A 399 -0.97 -14.53 -0.64
C GLU A 399 0.56 -14.48 -0.58
N ARG A 400 1.22 -15.23 -1.46
CA ARG A 400 2.68 -15.42 -1.45
C ARG A 400 3.40 -14.21 -2.02
N ASP A 401 3.02 -13.79 -3.22
CA ASP A 401 3.84 -12.89 -4.06
C ASP A 401 3.28 -11.45 -4.13
N TRP A 402 2.04 -11.21 -3.70
CA TRP A 402 1.39 -9.90 -3.81
C TRP A 402 1.14 -9.20 -2.47
N TYR A 403 1.41 -7.90 -2.40
CA TYR A 403 0.74 -7.02 -1.43
C TYR A 403 -0.45 -6.36 -2.10
N ILE A 404 -1.65 -6.48 -1.52
CA ILE A 404 -2.88 -5.92 -2.08
C ILE A 404 -3.54 -5.08 -0.99
N GLY A 405 -3.46 -3.76 -1.13
CA GLY A 405 -3.86 -2.82 -0.09
C GLY A 405 -3.62 -1.38 -0.50
N LEU A 406 -3.58 -0.47 0.47
CA LEU A 406 -3.41 0.96 0.20
C LEU A 406 -1.94 1.36 0.22
N VAL A 407 -1.56 2.32 -0.63
CA VAL A 407 -0.21 2.91 -0.63
C VAL A 407 0.11 3.58 0.72
N THR A 408 -0.90 4.14 1.39
CA THR A 408 -0.78 4.80 2.70
C THR A 408 -0.62 3.83 3.87
N GLU A 409 -0.84 2.53 3.67
CA GLU A 409 -0.70 1.54 4.73
C GLU A 409 0.76 1.21 5.01
N LYS A 410 1.08 0.99 6.29
CA LYS A 410 2.42 0.52 6.69
C LYS A 410 2.81 -0.79 5.98
N GLY A 411 1.84 -1.68 5.76
CA GLY A 411 2.07 -2.96 5.08
C GLY A 411 2.62 -2.81 3.66
N TRP A 412 2.26 -1.73 2.95
CA TRP A 412 2.81 -1.42 1.63
C TRP A 412 4.31 -1.14 1.72
N HIS A 413 4.68 -0.24 2.63
CA HIS A 413 6.07 0.14 2.89
C HIS A 413 6.91 -1.05 3.35
N ASP A 414 6.38 -1.83 4.30
CA ASP A 414 7.04 -3.05 4.78
C ASP A 414 7.24 -4.06 3.63
N SER A 415 6.29 -4.17 2.69
CA SER A 415 6.38 -5.05 1.52
C SER A 415 7.41 -4.59 0.49
N VAL A 416 7.54 -3.27 0.28
CA VAL A 416 8.60 -2.68 -0.56
C VAL A 416 9.98 -2.99 0.03
N LEU A 417 10.15 -2.81 1.34
CA LEU A 417 11.41 -3.11 2.05
C LEU A 417 11.74 -4.61 2.06
N GLN A 418 10.72 -5.47 2.05
CA GLN A 418 10.86 -6.92 1.92
C GLN A 418 11.02 -7.37 0.46
N GLU A 419 11.07 -6.43 -0.49
CA GLU A 419 11.22 -6.71 -1.92
C GLU A 419 10.17 -7.71 -2.42
N LYS A 420 8.93 -7.52 -1.96
CA LYS A 420 7.81 -8.37 -2.37
C LYS A 420 7.63 -8.26 -3.89
N PRO A 421 7.49 -9.37 -4.63
CA PRO A 421 7.52 -9.33 -6.10
C PRO A 421 6.51 -8.37 -6.72
N PHE A 422 5.30 -8.30 -6.17
CA PHE A 422 4.24 -7.46 -6.71
C PHE A 422 3.47 -6.71 -5.63
N LEU A 423 3.03 -5.51 -5.96
CA LEU A 423 2.10 -4.73 -5.14
C LEU A 423 0.96 -4.18 -6.01
N PHE A 424 -0.25 -4.12 -5.44
CA PHE A 424 -1.42 -3.58 -6.10
C PHE A 424 -2.22 -2.68 -5.17
N SER A 425 -2.61 -1.51 -5.67
CA SER A 425 -3.52 -0.58 -5.00
C SER A 425 -4.58 -0.06 -5.98
N LEU A 426 -5.80 0.07 -5.48
CA LEU A 426 -6.84 0.87 -6.13
C LEU A 426 -6.69 2.33 -5.69
N GLY A 427 -6.75 3.26 -6.64
CA GLY A 427 -6.69 4.71 -6.45
C GLY A 427 -7.86 5.44 -7.09
N HIS A 428 -8.01 6.72 -6.77
CA HIS A 428 -9.03 7.60 -7.34
C HIS A 428 -8.39 8.95 -7.70
N ASP A 429 -8.32 9.23 -8.98
CA ASP A 429 -7.89 10.52 -9.52
C ASP A 429 -9.07 11.49 -9.44
N LEU A 430 -9.01 12.42 -8.49
CA LEU A 430 -10.04 13.44 -8.26
C LEU A 430 -10.12 14.48 -9.37
N THR A 431 -8.99 14.79 -10.01
CA THR A 431 -8.89 15.77 -11.11
C THR A 431 -9.64 15.27 -12.33
N MET A 432 -9.42 14.00 -12.69
CA MET A 432 -10.07 13.37 -13.82
C MET A 432 -11.40 12.71 -13.46
N GLY A 433 -11.69 12.52 -12.17
CA GLY A 433 -12.85 11.78 -11.68
C GLY A 433 -12.83 10.30 -12.06
N THR A 434 -11.64 9.69 -12.16
CA THR A 434 -11.48 8.30 -12.62
C THR A 434 -10.82 7.41 -11.57
N TYR A 435 -11.18 6.14 -11.54
CA TYR A 435 -10.54 5.15 -10.69
C TYR A 435 -9.37 4.49 -11.41
N THR A 436 -8.28 4.24 -10.68
CA THR A 436 -7.05 3.70 -11.24
C THR A 436 -6.58 2.45 -10.50
N GLY A 437 -6.05 1.47 -11.23
CA GLY A 437 -5.32 0.33 -10.67
C GLY A 437 -3.83 0.55 -10.82
N ARG A 438 -3.10 0.64 -9.71
CA ARG A 438 -1.64 0.77 -9.68
C ARG A 438 -1.00 -0.58 -9.39
N VAL A 439 -0.13 -1.04 -10.27
CA VAL A 439 0.64 -2.29 -10.14
C VAL A 439 2.12 -1.94 -10.05
N LEU A 440 2.77 -2.36 -8.98
CA LEU A 440 4.22 -2.38 -8.89
C LEU A 440 4.75 -3.79 -9.11
N SER A 441 5.76 -3.94 -9.97
CA SER A 441 6.43 -5.21 -10.21
C SER A 441 7.93 -5.06 -9.97
N LEU A 442 8.50 -5.85 -9.08
CA LEU A 442 9.92 -5.84 -8.80
C LEU A 442 10.67 -6.48 -9.97
N GLN A 443 11.66 -5.77 -10.48
CA GLN A 443 12.48 -6.19 -11.61
C GLN A 443 13.94 -5.89 -11.33
N GLU A 444 14.82 -6.72 -11.88
CA GLU A 444 16.25 -6.42 -11.95
C GLU A 444 16.49 -5.49 -13.12
N GLN A 445 17.01 -4.30 -12.83
CA GLN A 445 17.34 -3.29 -13.82
C GLN A 445 18.84 -2.99 -13.74
N LEU A 446 19.50 -3.00 -14.89
CA LEU A 446 20.86 -2.52 -14.99
C LEU A 446 20.85 -0.99 -14.99
N VAL A 447 21.41 -0.37 -13.95
CA VAL A 447 21.52 1.08 -13.79
C VAL A 447 22.96 1.52 -13.97
N GLN A 448 23.17 2.50 -14.84
CA GLN A 448 24.48 3.05 -15.13
C GLN A 448 24.81 4.17 -14.12
N VAL A 449 26.00 4.07 -13.53
CA VAL A 449 26.48 4.94 -12.47
C VAL A 449 27.65 5.75 -12.98
N GLY A 450 27.57 7.06 -12.80
CA GLY A 450 28.63 8.00 -13.09
C GLY A 450 29.04 8.79 -11.86
N ARG A 451 30.24 9.35 -11.89
CA ARG A 451 30.75 10.28 -10.89
C ARG A 451 30.75 11.67 -11.49
N LEU A 452 30.14 12.61 -10.77
CA LEU A 452 30.19 14.03 -11.11
C LEU A 452 31.48 14.68 -10.59
N ASN A 453 32.00 15.64 -11.34
CA ASN A 453 33.10 16.49 -10.92
C ASN A 453 32.64 17.35 -9.74
N GLY A 454 33.06 16.95 -8.54
CA GLY A 454 32.61 17.60 -7.30
C GLY A 454 33.00 19.07 -7.18
N GLU A 455 34.12 19.50 -7.78
CA GLU A 455 34.51 20.92 -7.77
C GLU A 455 33.66 21.75 -8.73
N GLY A 456 33.32 21.18 -9.89
CA GLY A 456 32.41 21.83 -10.85
C GLY A 456 31.03 22.08 -10.23
N VAL A 457 30.47 21.05 -9.58
CA VAL A 457 29.17 21.16 -8.89
C VAL A 457 29.25 22.14 -7.73
N ARG A 458 30.27 22.05 -6.87
CA ARG A 458 30.48 23.02 -5.78
C ARG A 458 30.61 24.44 -6.29
N GLY A 459 31.32 24.65 -7.39
CA GLY A 459 31.49 25.97 -8.01
C GLY A 459 30.16 26.53 -8.53
N GLN A 460 29.36 25.70 -9.20
CA GLN A 460 28.02 26.07 -9.65
C GLN A 460 27.11 26.45 -8.48
N TRP A 461 27.09 25.63 -7.43
CA TRP A 461 26.27 25.87 -6.24
C TRP A 461 26.75 27.09 -5.44
N ALA A 462 28.05 27.31 -5.32
CA ALA A 462 28.61 28.49 -4.67
C ALA A 462 28.28 29.77 -5.44
N ASN A 463 28.37 29.74 -6.78
CA ASN A 463 27.95 30.86 -7.63
C ASN A 463 26.45 31.13 -7.48
N LEU A 464 25.63 30.08 -7.43
CA LEU A 464 24.20 30.19 -7.18
C LEU A 464 23.89 30.75 -5.78
N SER A 465 24.64 30.35 -4.76
CA SER A 465 24.52 30.95 -3.43
C SER A 465 24.88 32.43 -3.44
N TRP A 466 25.95 32.81 -4.15
CA TRP A 466 26.37 34.20 -4.29
C TRP A 466 25.32 35.06 -4.99
N GLU A 467 24.84 34.62 -6.15
CA GLU A 467 23.82 35.33 -6.92
C GLU A 467 22.52 35.55 -6.14
N LEU A 468 22.05 34.52 -5.42
CA LEU A 468 20.78 34.59 -4.68
C LEU A 468 20.91 35.46 -3.43
N LEU A 469 21.94 35.19 -2.62
CA LEU A 469 22.02 35.75 -1.27
C LEU A 469 22.76 37.09 -1.22
N TYR A 470 23.70 37.33 -2.14
CA TYR A 470 24.55 38.52 -2.11
C TYR A 470 24.25 39.48 -3.24
N ALA A 471 24.03 38.98 -4.46
CA ALA A 471 23.64 39.83 -5.59
C ALA A 471 22.14 40.12 -5.62
N THR A 472 21.36 39.48 -4.72
CA THR A 472 19.90 39.63 -4.60
C THR A 472 19.19 39.52 -5.95
N ASN A 473 19.65 38.58 -6.79
CA ASN A 473 19.04 38.35 -8.09
C ASN A 473 17.65 37.74 -7.89
N ASP A 474 16.61 38.49 -8.23
CA ASP A 474 15.20 38.17 -8.09
C ASP A 474 14.56 37.66 -9.41
N ASP A 475 15.37 37.42 -10.44
CA ASP A 475 14.92 36.88 -11.72
C ASP A 475 14.33 35.47 -11.55
N GLU A 476 13.05 35.30 -11.90
CA GLU A 476 12.37 34.01 -11.85
C GLU A 476 12.89 33.04 -12.92
N GLU A 477 13.46 33.53 -14.03
CA GLU A 477 14.08 32.71 -15.09
C GLU A 477 15.52 32.32 -14.75
N ARG A 478 16.00 32.62 -13.54
CA ARG A 478 17.34 32.25 -13.06
C ARG A 478 17.61 30.74 -13.05
N TYR A 479 16.57 29.91 -13.03
CA TYR A 479 16.69 28.46 -13.20
C TYR A 479 16.59 28.03 -14.68
N SER A 480 15.97 28.87 -15.52
CA SER A 480 15.79 28.70 -16.97
C SER A 480 17.04 29.10 -17.76
N ILE A 481 18.21 28.70 -17.29
CA ILE A 481 19.49 29.07 -17.90
C ILE A 481 19.80 28.12 -19.06
N GLN A 482 20.38 28.69 -20.11
CA GLN A 482 20.88 28.00 -21.29
C GLN A 482 21.65 26.74 -20.87
N ALA A 483 21.21 25.58 -21.35
CA ALA A 483 21.84 24.29 -21.04
C ALA A 483 23.34 24.39 -21.28
N HIS A 484 24.13 23.87 -20.33
CA HIS A 484 25.56 23.69 -20.52
C HIS A 484 25.86 22.19 -20.47
N PRO A 485 25.63 21.46 -21.58
CA PRO A 485 25.53 20.00 -21.57
C PRO A 485 26.80 19.31 -21.04
N PHE A 486 27.96 19.93 -21.24
CA PHE A 486 29.23 19.43 -20.71
C PHE A 486 29.34 19.51 -19.18
N MET A 487 28.70 20.52 -18.56
CA MET A 487 28.77 20.76 -17.12
C MET A 487 27.54 20.26 -16.37
N LEU A 488 26.49 19.78 -17.08
CA LEU A 488 25.22 19.32 -16.52
C LEU A 488 24.65 20.33 -15.51
N ARG A 489 24.67 21.61 -15.90
CA ARG A 489 24.41 22.72 -14.98
C ARG A 489 23.00 22.68 -14.44
N ASN A 490 22.01 22.43 -15.29
CA ASN A 490 20.61 22.44 -14.87
C ASN A 490 20.30 21.22 -14.00
N LEU A 491 20.76 20.02 -14.40
CA LEU A 491 20.60 18.81 -13.57
C LEU A 491 21.25 18.97 -12.19
N THR A 492 22.42 19.59 -12.12
CA THR A 492 23.15 19.77 -10.85
C THR A 492 22.58 20.91 -10.01
N VAL A 493 22.12 22.02 -10.61
CA VAL A 493 21.44 23.12 -9.90
C VAL A 493 20.13 22.63 -9.29
N GLN A 494 19.35 21.87 -10.06
CA GLN A 494 18.11 21.28 -9.56
C GLN A 494 18.35 20.38 -8.35
N ALA A 495 19.42 19.58 -8.37
CA ALA A 495 19.77 18.69 -7.28
C ALA A 495 20.33 19.39 -6.02
N ALA A 496 20.51 20.71 -6.03
CA ALA A 496 20.97 21.46 -4.86
C ALA A 496 19.87 21.57 -3.79
N ASP A 497 20.24 21.57 -2.51
CA ASP A 497 19.27 21.72 -1.44
C ASP A 497 18.53 23.08 -1.51
N PRO A 498 17.25 23.15 -1.10
CA PRO A 498 16.55 24.42 -0.95
C PRO A 498 17.30 25.38 -0.01
N PRO A 499 17.34 26.70 -0.28
CA PRO A 499 16.59 27.43 -1.30
C PRO A 499 17.31 27.53 -2.66
N LEU A 500 18.42 26.81 -2.85
CA LEU A 500 19.25 26.94 -4.05
C LEU A 500 18.70 26.13 -5.21
N GLY A 501 18.25 24.90 -4.95
CA GLY A 501 17.61 24.04 -5.95
C GLY A 501 16.26 23.52 -5.45
N TYR A 502 15.77 22.52 -6.15
CA TYR A 502 14.48 21.89 -5.93
C TYR A 502 14.63 20.37 -6.15
N PRO A 503 15.34 19.67 -5.25
CA PRO A 503 15.58 18.25 -5.40
C PRO A 503 14.27 17.50 -5.11
N ILE A 504 13.95 16.51 -5.95
CA ILE A 504 12.77 15.64 -5.74
C ILE A 504 12.87 14.93 -4.39
N TYR A 505 14.09 14.54 -4.02
CA TYR A 505 14.37 13.82 -2.79
C TYR A 505 15.68 14.30 -2.19
N SER A 506 15.64 14.67 -0.92
CA SER A 506 16.83 14.93 -0.10
C SER A 506 16.74 14.07 1.15
N SER A 507 17.87 13.48 1.53
CA SER A 507 17.98 12.62 2.71
C SER A 507 19.18 13.02 3.54
N ALA A 508 19.09 12.80 4.85
CA ALA A 508 20.23 12.99 5.72
C ALA A 508 21.37 12.04 5.30
N PRO A 509 22.64 12.48 5.39
CA PRO A 509 23.78 11.62 5.06
C PRO A 509 23.72 10.31 5.87
N LEU A 510 23.74 9.18 5.17
CA LEU A 510 23.86 7.87 5.81
C LEU A 510 25.32 7.67 6.24
N HIS A 511 25.56 7.65 7.55
CA HIS A 511 26.88 7.38 8.09
C HIS A 511 27.13 5.87 8.13
N PHE A 512 27.80 5.35 7.11
CA PHE A 512 28.32 3.99 7.15
C PHE A 512 29.63 3.98 7.94
N PRO A 513 29.73 3.28 9.08
CA PRO A 513 31.02 3.06 9.71
C PRO A 513 31.88 2.26 8.72
N CYS A 514 32.98 2.86 8.24
CA CYS A 514 33.96 2.12 7.45
C CYS A 514 34.50 0.96 8.31
N LEU A 515 34.40 -0.26 7.78
CA LEU A 515 34.99 -1.48 8.36
C LEU A 515 36.52 -1.44 8.31
#